data_AF-A0A3N2P947-F1
#
_entry.id   AF-A0A3N2P947-F1
#
_cell.length_a   1.000
_cell.length_b   1.000
_cell.length_c   1.000
_cell.angle_alpha   90.00
_cell.angle_beta   90.00
_cell.angle_gamma   90.00
#
_symmetry.space_group_name_H-M   'P 1'
#
loop_
_entity.id
_entity.type
_entity.pdbx_description
1 polymer ?
#
loop_
_entity_poly.entity_id
_entity_poly.type
_entity_poly.pdbx_seq_one_letter_code
_entity_poly.pdbx_strand_id
1 'polypeptide(L)' 'MTLLARDCVGFVPAADTRLKVGDSLLIVATGAVRDEVERRLRAVSRRGRLARWFGEYGDERDE' A
#
# COMPACT_ATOMS: atom_id res chain seq x y z
N MET A 1 11.58 0.50 -1.00
CA MET A 1 11.57 1.97 -1.16
C MET A 1 10.23 2.38 -1.71
N THR A 2 9.74 3.57 -1.34
CA THR A 2 8.43 4.07 -1.76
C THR A 2 8.57 5.46 -2.34
N LEU A 3 7.92 5.71 -3.47
CA LEU A 3 7.79 7.02 -4.10
C LEU A 3 6.30 7.37 -4.16
N LEU A 4 5.97 8.61 -3.79
CA LEU A 4 4.63 9.15 -3.86
C LEU A 4 4.60 10.25 -4.93
N ALA A 5 3.62 10.22 -5.82
CA ALA A 5 3.38 11.26 -6.81
C ALA A 5 2.01 11.91 -6.55
N ARG A 6 2.00 13.25 -6.44
CA ARG A 6 0.81 14.07 -6.25
C ARG A 6 0.89 15.26 -7.20
N ASP A 7 -0.19 15.53 -7.94
CA ASP A 7 -0.26 16.65 -8.90
C ASP A 7 0.95 16.67 -9.87
N CYS A 8 1.33 15.49 -10.37
CA CYS A 8 2.51 15.26 -11.23
C CYS A 8 3.88 15.51 -10.56
N VAL A 9 3.93 15.74 -9.24
CA VAL A 9 5.17 15.94 -8.47
C VAL A 9 5.49 14.69 -7.66
N GLY A 10 6.65 14.07 -7.94
CA GLY A 10 7.17 12.91 -7.22
C GLY A 10 8.01 13.30 -6.00
N PHE A 11 7.78 12.65 -4.85
CA PHE A 11 8.57 12.81 -3.63
C PHE A 11 8.60 11.52 -2.79
N VAL A 12 9.61 11.41 -1.93
CA VAL A 12 9.72 10.29 -0.98
C VAL A 12 8.90 10.64 0.28
N PRO A 13 7.91 9.82 0.66
CA PRO A 13 7.11 10.08 1.85
C PRO A 13 7.93 9.94 3.13
N ALA A 14 7.77 10.90 4.05
CA ALA A 14 8.20 10.79 5.44
C ALA A 14 7.19 9.97 6.27
N ALA A 15 7.56 9.58 7.49
CA ALA A 15 6.73 8.73 8.36
C ALA A 15 5.34 9.32 8.69
N ASP A 16 5.21 10.64 8.65
CA ASP A 16 3.98 11.41 8.90
C ASP A 16 3.27 11.84 7.61
N THR A 17 3.78 11.47 6.43
CA THR A 17 3.17 11.82 5.15
C THR A 17 1.79 11.17 5.03
N ARG A 18 0.76 12.02 4.98
CA ARG A 18 -0.62 11.57 4.76
C ARG A 18 -0.86 11.29 3.29
N LEU A 19 -1.33 10.08 3.02
CA LEU A 19 -1.90 9.68 1.73
C LEU A 19 -3.25 10.36 1.53
N LYS A 20 -3.49 10.85 0.32
CA LYS A 20 -4.73 11.51 -0.10
C LYS A 20 -5.30 10.80 -1.33
N VAL A 21 -6.61 10.96 -1.54
CA VAL A 21 -7.23 10.53 -2.80
C VAL A 21 -6.60 11.31 -3.95
N GLY A 22 -6.24 10.61 -5.03
CA GLY A 22 -5.53 11.18 -6.18
C GLY A 22 -4.01 10.99 -6.12
N ASP A 23 -3.45 10.55 -5.00
CA ASP A 23 -2.05 10.18 -4.91
C ASP A 23 -1.75 8.90 -5.71
N SER A 24 -0.64 8.90 -6.43
CA SER A 24 -0.08 7.71 -7.07
C SER A 24 1.11 7.21 -6.26
N LEU A 25 1.11 5.94 -5.85
CA LEU A 25 2.16 5.35 -5.03
C LEU A 25 2.93 4.30 -5.82
N LEU A 26 4.25 4.45 -5.94
CA LEU A 26 5.15 3.45 -6.48
C LEU A 26 5.91 2.79 -5.34
N ILE A 27 5.65 1.50 -5.12
CA ILE A 27 6.35 0.69 -4.12
C ILE A 27 7.35 -0.19 -4.85
N VAL A 28 8.62 -0.07 -4.48
CA VAL A 28 9.71 -0.92 -4.93
C VAL A 28 10.08 -1.85 -3.78
N ALA A 29 9.84 -3.13 -3.97
CA ALA A 29 10.17 -4.20 -3.03
C ALA A 29 11.07 -5.24 -3.71
N THR A 30 11.81 -6.01 -2.92
CA THR A 30 12.56 -7.16 -3.45
C THR A 30 11.57 -8.26 -3.85
N GLY A 31 11.90 -9.04 -4.89
CA GLY A 31 11.00 -10.07 -5.41
C GLY A 31 10.54 -11.08 -4.35
N ALA A 32 11.41 -11.41 -3.40
CA ALA A 32 11.12 -12.35 -2.31
C ALA A 32 9.97 -11.91 -1.37
N VAL A 33 9.68 -10.61 -1.26
CA VAL A 33 8.61 -10.08 -0.40
C VAL A 33 7.43 -9.54 -1.18
N ARG A 34 7.41 -9.72 -2.51
CA ARG A 34 6.39 -9.16 -3.39
C ARG A 34 4.97 -9.57 -2.96
N ASP A 35 4.74 -10.86 -2.78
CA ASP A 35 3.40 -11.38 -2.47
C ASP A 35 2.89 -10.95 -1.10
N GLU A 36 3.79 -10.81 -0.12
CA GLU A 36 3.46 -10.31 1.21
C GLU A 36 3.10 -8.82 1.16
N VAL A 37 3.87 -8.03 0.40
CA VAL A 37 3.58 -6.61 0.17
C VAL A 37 2.23 -6.43 -0.53
N GLU A 38 1.96 -7.20 -1.58
CA GLU A 38 0.69 -7.15 -2.30
C GLU A 38 -0.51 -7.50 -1.40
N ARG A 39 -0.42 -8.60 -0.64
CA ARG A 39 -1.46 -8.97 0.35
C ARG A 39 -1.67 -7.87 1.37
N ARG A 40 -0.60 -7.31 1.94
CA ARG A 40 -0.71 -6.22 2.91
C ARG A 40 -1.40 -4.99 2.32
N LEU A 41 -1.08 -4.62 1.08
CA LEU A 41 -1.69 -3.48 0.40
C LEU A 41 -3.18 -3.72 0.13
N ARG A 42 -3.56 -4.92 -0.33
CA ARG A 42 -4.97 -5.31 -0.52
C ARG A 42 -5.74 -5.23 0.79
N ALA A 43 -5.16 -5.75 1.88
CA ALA A 43 -5.78 -5.70 3.19
C ALA A 43 -6.07 -4.27 3.65
N VAL A 44 -5.07 -3.39 3.57
CA VAL A 44 -5.21 -1.98 3.94
C VAL A 44 -6.20 -1.25 3.03
N SER A 45 -6.22 -1.56 1.74
CA SER A 45 -7.16 -0.96 0.80
C SER A 45 -8.62 -1.31 1.16
N ARG A 46 -8.90 -2.57 1.51
CA ARG A 46 -10.26 -3.04 1.86
C ARG A 46 -10.76 -2.52 3.20
N ARG A 47 -9.88 -2.42 4.21
CA ARG A 47 -10.30 -2.24 5.61
C ARG A 47 -9.49 -1.21 6.40
N GLY A 48 -8.68 -0.42 5.70
CA GLY A 48 -7.87 0.65 6.27
C GLY A 48 -6.69 0.16 7.10
N ARG A 49 -6.08 1.09 7.84
CA ARG A 49 -4.88 0.83 8.68
C ARG A 49 -5.08 -0.33 9.66
N LEU A 50 -6.32 -0.54 10.12
CA LEU A 50 -6.72 -1.56 11.09
C LEU A 50 -7.16 -2.87 10.45
N ALA A 51 -6.87 -3.11 9.17
CA ALA A 51 -7.32 -4.30 8.45
C ALA A 51 -7.10 -5.63 9.21
N ARG A 52 -5.91 -5.81 9.78
CA ARG A 52 -5.57 -7.02 10.54
C ARG A 52 -6.45 -7.22 11.79
N TRP A 53 -6.90 -6.15 12.43
CA TRP A 53 -7.83 -6.25 13.57
C TRP A 53 -9.22 -6.71 13.16
N PHE A 54 -9.59 -6.46 11.92
CA PHE A 54 -10.85 -6.92 11.34
C PHE A 54 -10.72 -8.27 10.61
N GLY A 55 -9.59 -8.97 10.76
CA GLY A 55 -9.35 -10.25 10.10
C GLY A 55 -9.12 -10.16 8.59
N GLU A 56 -8.85 -8.96 8.05
CA GLU A 56 -8.54 -8.78 6.65
C GLU A 56 -7.03 -8.91 6.43
N TYR A 57 -6.64 -9.96 5.69
CA TYR A 57 -5.24 -10.30 5.38
C TYR A 57 -4.87 -10.06 3.91
N GLY A 58 -5.85 -9.68 3.08
CA GLY A 58 -5.62 -9.32 1.68
C GLY A 58 -5.40 -10.51 0.76
N ASP A 59 -5.86 -11.70 1.16
CA ASP A 59 -5.86 -12.87 0.30
C ASP A 59 -6.64 -12.57 -1.00
N GLU A 60 -6.12 -13.12 -2.08
CA GLU A 60 -6.84 -13.21 -3.34
C GLU A 60 -8.06 -14.09 -3.04
N ARG A 61 -9.26 -13.61 -3.34
CA ARG A 61 -10.36 -14.57 -3.46
C ARG A 61 -9.99 -15.35 -4.71
N ASP A 62 -9.53 -16.59 -4.54
CA ASP A 62 -9.31 -17.51 -5.65
C ASP A 62 -10.52 -17.44 -6.59
N GLU A 63 -10.28 -17.14 -7.86
CA GLU A 63 -11.21 -17.40 -8.97
C GLU A 63 -11.01 -18.83 -9.46
#